data_AF-A0A2V6F931-F1
#
_entry.id   AF-A0A2V6F931-F1
#
_cell.length_a   1.000
_cell.length_b   1.000
_cell.length_c   1.000
_cell.angle_alpha   90.00
_cell.angle_beta   90.00
_cell.angle_gamma   90.00
#
_symmetry.space_group_name_H-M   'P 1'
#
loop_
_entity.id
_entity.type
_entity.pdbx_description
1 polymer ?
#
loop_
_entity_poly.entity_id
_entity_poly.type
_entity_poly.pdbx_seq_one_letter_code
_entity_poly.pdbx_strand_id
1 'polypeptide(L)'
;MDDYQPIAPERGLRVTTEEYNALKSILEIAEEEDQYSGFEVEYYDGEAFVFAPEWGDWDELPRTFLSLLGWFITKNGLEYLAFGPGATWGNPTEGIDPGAEAYFRIKSNGSLWEPKVIW
;
A
#
# COMPACT_ATOMS: atom_id res chain seq x y z
N MET A 1 17.20 -3.04 -17.44
CA MET A 1 15.86 -3.06 -16.82
C MET A 1 16.16 -3.15 -15.35
N ASP A 2 15.99 -2.06 -14.63
CA ASP A 2 16.13 -2.10 -13.17
C ASP A 2 15.13 -3.13 -12.65
N ASP A 3 15.63 -4.08 -11.86
CA ASP A 3 14.83 -5.09 -11.19
C ASP A 3 13.99 -4.38 -10.12
N TYR A 4 12.86 -3.81 -10.53
CA TYR A 4 11.87 -3.24 -9.62
C TYR A 4 11.29 -4.37 -8.78
N GLN A 5 11.71 -4.46 -7.52
CA GLN A 5 11.08 -5.32 -6.53
C GLN A 5 10.10 -4.47 -5.73
N PRO A 6 8.78 -4.61 -5.95
CA PRO A 6 7.83 -3.94 -5.11
C PRO A 6 7.66 -4.68 -3.81
N ILE A 7 7.31 -3.90 -2.81
CA ILE A 7 6.97 -4.35 -1.48
C ILE A 7 5.45 -4.42 -1.39
N ALA A 8 4.96 -5.54 -0.88
CA ALA A 8 3.55 -5.75 -0.62
C ALA A 8 3.24 -5.44 0.85
N PRO A 9 1.96 -5.35 1.23
CA PRO A 9 1.57 -5.13 2.61
C PRO A 9 1.60 -6.44 3.38
N GLU A 10 1.61 -6.37 4.71
CA GLU A 10 1.60 -7.57 5.58
C GLU A 10 0.38 -8.48 5.39
N ARG A 11 -0.70 -7.93 4.79
CA ARG A 11 -1.97 -8.60 4.53
C ARG A 11 -2.80 -7.82 3.51
N GLY A 12 -3.77 -8.49 2.91
CA GLY A 12 -4.83 -7.86 2.13
C GLY A 12 -5.85 -7.15 3.03
N LEU A 13 -6.56 -6.18 2.47
CA LEU A 13 -7.68 -5.50 3.12
C LEU A 13 -8.98 -6.04 2.54
N ARG A 14 -9.90 -6.50 3.39
CA ARG A 14 -11.22 -6.94 2.93
C ARG A 14 -11.99 -5.76 2.37
N VAL A 15 -12.39 -5.88 1.11
CA VAL A 15 -13.10 -4.85 0.35
C VAL A 15 -14.13 -5.49 -0.57
N THR A 16 -15.13 -4.71 -0.98
CA THR A 16 -16.00 -5.09 -2.10
C THR A 16 -15.29 -4.86 -3.43
N THR A 17 -15.82 -5.44 -4.51
CA THR A 17 -15.34 -5.15 -5.87
C THR A 17 -15.44 -3.66 -6.21
N GLU A 18 -16.50 -2.98 -5.78
CA GLU A 18 -16.68 -1.54 -6.00
C GLU A 18 -15.62 -0.71 -5.26
N GLU A 19 -15.32 -1.09 -4.02
CA GLU A 19 -14.29 -0.46 -3.19
C GLU A 19 -12.88 -0.65 -3.77
N TYR A 20 -12.58 -1.86 -4.27
CA TYR A 20 -11.35 -2.13 -5.01
C TYR A 20 -11.23 -1.28 -6.29
N ASN A 21 -12.29 -1.23 -7.10
CA ASN A 21 -12.29 -0.44 -8.33
C ASN A 21 -12.09 1.05 -8.04
N ALA A 22 -12.63 1.56 -6.92
CA ALA A 22 -12.40 2.95 -6.50
C ALA A 22 -10.92 3.24 -6.18
N LEU A 23 -10.20 2.31 -5.53
CA LEU A 23 -8.74 2.46 -5.34
C LEU A 23 -8.01 2.48 -6.67
N LYS A 24 -8.32 1.51 -7.52
CA LYS A 24 -7.64 1.33 -8.80
C LYS A 24 -7.80 2.56 -9.69
N SER A 25 -9.02 3.09 -9.81
CA SER A 25 -9.27 4.28 -10.63
C SER A 25 -8.54 5.54 -10.13
N ILE A 26 -8.31 5.68 -8.82
CA ILE A 26 -7.52 6.81 -8.31
C ILE A 26 -6.06 6.72 -8.80
N LEU A 27 -5.48 5.53 -8.80
CA LEU A 27 -4.11 5.31 -9.28
C LEU A 27 -4.02 5.48 -10.80
N GLU A 28 -4.99 4.97 -11.56
CA GLU A 28 -5.07 5.16 -13.01
C GLU A 28 -5.15 6.66 -13.39
N ILE A 29 -5.98 7.44 -12.69
CA ILE A 29 -6.06 8.90 -12.90
C ILE A 29 -4.73 9.58 -12.58
N ALA A 30 -4.06 9.19 -11.49
CA ALA A 30 -2.76 9.75 -11.14
C ALA A 30 -1.72 9.50 -12.25
N GLU A 31 -1.69 8.28 -12.81
CA GLU A 31 -0.83 7.94 -13.94
C GLU A 31 -1.17 8.73 -15.21
N GLU A 32 -2.46 8.90 -15.52
CA GLU A 32 -2.90 9.73 -16.67
C GLU A 32 -2.50 11.21 -16.52
N GLU A 33 -2.41 11.70 -15.29
CA GLU A 33 -2.01 13.08 -14.97
C GLU A 33 -0.48 13.26 -14.81
N ASP A 34 0.33 12.28 -15.22
CA ASP A 34 1.80 12.23 -15.01
C ASP A 34 2.19 12.43 -13.53
N GLN A 35 1.32 12.07 -12.59
CA GLN A 35 1.61 12.04 -11.16
C GLN A 35 2.21 10.68 -10.79
N TYR A 36 3.22 10.71 -9.93
CA TYR A 36 3.82 9.47 -9.44
C TYR A 36 2.81 8.69 -8.59
N SER A 37 2.28 7.59 -9.12
CA SER A 37 1.52 6.63 -8.32
C SER A 37 2.49 5.71 -7.59
N GLY A 38 3.42 5.06 -8.31
CA GLY A 38 4.38 4.05 -7.81
C GLY A 38 3.74 2.79 -7.21
N PHE A 39 2.46 2.87 -6.88
CA PHE A 39 1.67 1.88 -6.20
C PHE A 39 0.79 1.15 -7.18
N GLU A 40 0.58 -0.13 -6.90
CA GLU A 40 -0.32 -0.97 -7.66
C GLU A 40 -1.29 -1.67 -6.70
N VAL A 41 -2.47 -2.03 -7.20
CA VAL A 41 -3.46 -2.76 -6.41
C VAL A 41 -3.93 -4.01 -7.14
N GLU A 42 -3.92 -5.14 -6.44
CA GLU A 42 -4.54 -6.39 -6.91
C GLU A 42 -5.72 -6.78 -6.05
N TYR A 43 -6.62 -7.58 -6.63
CA TYR A 43 -7.78 -8.12 -5.95
C TYR A 43 -7.78 -9.64 -6.00
N TYR A 44 -7.82 -10.27 -4.83
CA TYR A 44 -7.87 -11.72 -4.71
C TYR A 44 -8.81 -12.10 -3.56
N ASP A 45 -9.77 -12.98 -3.84
CA ASP A 45 -10.69 -13.59 -2.85
C ASP A 45 -11.37 -12.60 -1.87
N GLY A 46 -11.80 -11.42 -2.35
CA GLY A 46 -12.45 -10.42 -1.49
C GLY A 46 -11.50 -9.47 -0.78
N GLU A 47 -10.20 -9.54 -1.08
CA GLU A 47 -9.17 -8.73 -0.46
C GLU A 47 -8.41 -7.91 -1.52
N ALA A 48 -8.12 -6.65 -1.19
CA ALA A 48 -7.24 -5.78 -1.96
C ALA A 48 -5.83 -5.82 -1.36
N PHE A 49 -4.85 -6.07 -2.22
CA PHE A 49 -3.42 -6.02 -1.90
C PHE A 49 -2.83 -4.78 -2.54
N VAL A 50 -2.20 -3.94 -1.73
CA VAL A 50 -1.57 -2.69 -2.16
C VAL A 50 -0.06 -2.89 -2.22
N PHE A 51 0.52 -2.76 -3.40
CA PHE A 51 1.95 -2.87 -3.63
C PHE A 51 2.55 -1.48 -3.78
N ALA A 52 3.79 -1.32 -3.33
CA ALA A 52 4.52 -0.07 -3.39
C ALA A 52 5.95 -0.29 -3.91
N PRO A 53 6.65 0.76 -4.38
CA PRO A 53 8.06 0.69 -4.69
C PRO A 53 8.87 0.40 -3.43
N GLU A 54 9.91 -0.43 -3.53
CA GLU A 54 10.93 -0.50 -2.47
C GLU A 54 11.64 0.86 -2.28
N TRP A 55 11.85 1.57 -3.39
CA TRP A 55 12.49 2.90 -3.40
C TRP A 55 11.57 3.89 -4.14
N GLY A 56 11.00 4.85 -3.42
CA GLY A 56 10.15 5.89 -4.00
C GLY A 56 9.92 7.06 -3.04
N ASP A 57 9.59 8.23 -3.60
CA ASP A 57 9.12 9.39 -2.83
C ASP A 57 7.66 9.16 -2.43
N TRP A 58 7.44 8.37 -1.38
CA TRP A 58 6.09 7.99 -0.92
C TRP A 58 5.25 9.18 -0.41
N ASP A 59 5.88 10.34 -0.19
CA ASP A 59 5.21 11.60 0.14
C ASP A 59 4.42 12.21 -1.04
N GLU A 60 4.68 11.77 -2.29
CA GLU A 60 4.01 12.29 -3.49
C GLU A 60 2.67 11.59 -3.81
N LEU A 61 2.25 10.64 -2.97
CA LEU A 61 1.04 9.87 -3.22
C LEU A 61 -0.22 10.75 -3.26
N PRO A 62 -1.19 10.44 -4.14
CA PRO A 62 -2.46 11.13 -4.16
C PRO A 62 -3.13 11.10 -2.78
N ARG A 63 -3.39 12.26 -2.19
CA ARG A 63 -4.04 12.36 -0.85
C ARG A 63 -5.39 11.63 -0.81
N THR A 64 -6.09 11.59 -1.94
CA THR A 64 -7.34 10.86 -2.10
C THR A 64 -7.13 9.34 -1.96
N PHE A 65 -6.06 8.81 -2.55
CA PHE A 65 -5.68 7.40 -2.41
C PHE A 65 -5.37 7.06 -0.95
N LEU A 66 -4.50 7.86 -0.31
CA LEU A 66 -4.14 7.67 1.10
C LEU A 66 -5.34 7.75 2.05
N SER A 67 -6.26 8.69 1.81
CA SER A 67 -7.47 8.84 2.62
C SER A 67 -8.40 7.63 2.48
N LEU A 68 -8.61 7.16 1.25
CA LEU A 68 -9.46 6.00 0.99
C LEU A 68 -8.83 4.71 1.57
N LEU A 69 -7.52 4.55 1.40
CA LEU A 69 -6.79 3.43 1.99
C LEU A 69 -6.86 3.45 3.53
N GLY A 70 -6.71 4.62 4.16
CA GLY A 70 -6.91 4.80 5.60
C GLY A 70 -8.32 4.37 6.07
N TRP A 71 -9.34 4.70 5.29
CA TRP A 71 -10.71 4.24 5.57
C TRP A 71 -10.83 2.71 5.51
N PHE A 72 -10.23 2.04 4.52
CA PHE A 72 -10.24 0.58 4.46
C PHE A 72 -9.46 -0.08 5.59
N ILE A 73 -8.32 0.49 5.98
CA ILE A 73 -7.57 0.07 7.17
C ILE A 73 -8.47 0.12 8.41
N THR A 74 -9.19 1.23 8.60
CA THR A 74 -10.17 1.39 9.70
C THR A 74 -11.28 0.34 9.63
N LYS A 75 -11.88 0.15 8.44
CA LYS A 75 -12.96 -0.83 8.21
C LYS A 75 -12.53 -2.26 8.54
N ASN A 76 -11.26 -2.58 8.31
CA ASN A 76 -10.65 -3.87 8.64
C ASN A 76 -10.22 -3.99 10.12
N GLY A 77 -10.49 -2.97 10.96
CA GLY A 77 -10.15 -2.97 12.38
C GLY A 77 -8.67 -2.81 12.66
N LEU A 78 -7.92 -2.22 11.73
CA LEU A 78 -6.48 -2.02 11.83
C LEU A 78 -6.15 -0.57 12.18
N GLU A 79 -5.02 -0.35 12.86
CA GLU A 79 -4.48 0.99 13.09
C GLU A 79 -3.61 1.48 11.91
N TYR A 80 -2.97 0.54 11.21
CA TYR A 80 -2.10 0.81 10.07
C TYR A 80 -1.99 -0.43 9.16
N LEU A 81 -1.39 -0.22 7.99
CA LEU A 81 -0.87 -1.25 7.10
C LEU A 81 0.64 -1.05 6.94
N ALA A 82 1.42 -2.10 7.22
CA ALA A 82 2.88 -2.06 7.11
C ALA A 82 3.39 -2.61 5.77
N PHE A 83 4.43 -1.97 5.25
CA PHE A 83 5.10 -2.31 3.99
C PHE A 83 6.59 -2.54 4.28
N GLY A 84 7.16 -3.64 3.82
CA GLY A 84 8.50 -4.07 4.24
C GLY A 84 9.05 -5.24 3.42
N PRO A 85 10.31 -5.64 3.68
CA PRO A 85 10.97 -6.71 2.95
C PRO A 85 10.31 -8.06 3.25
N GLY A 86 9.98 -8.82 2.20
CA GLY A 86 9.47 -10.19 2.31
C GLY A 86 8.05 -10.42 1.76
N ALA A 87 7.29 -9.35 1.52
CA ALA A 87 6.03 -9.44 0.79
C ALA A 87 6.25 -8.91 -0.63
N THR A 88 6.04 -9.73 -1.65
CA THR A 88 6.31 -9.41 -3.07
C THR A 88 5.10 -9.78 -3.93
N TRP A 89 5.12 -9.38 -5.21
CA TRP A 89 4.15 -9.86 -6.21
C TRP A 89 3.94 -11.37 -6.12
N GLY A 90 2.67 -11.80 -6.15
CA GLY A 90 2.28 -13.21 -6.15
C GLY A 90 2.43 -13.95 -4.81
N ASN A 91 3.02 -13.32 -3.78
CA ASN A 91 3.08 -13.88 -2.43
C ASN A 91 2.99 -12.80 -1.33
N PRO A 92 1.89 -12.01 -1.32
CA PRO A 92 1.77 -10.86 -0.43
C PRO A 92 1.54 -11.26 1.05
N THR A 93 1.25 -12.53 1.34
CA THR A 93 0.88 -13.01 2.68
C THR A 93 2.02 -13.65 3.47
N GLU A 94 3.17 -13.91 2.86
CA GLU A 94 4.23 -14.73 3.48
C GLU A 94 5.29 -13.98 4.29
N GLY A 95 5.27 -12.65 4.41
CA GLY A 95 6.52 -12.02 4.84
C GLY A 95 6.52 -10.60 5.38
N ILE A 96 5.56 -10.19 6.21
CA ILE A 96 5.84 -9.09 7.15
C ILE A 96 5.43 -9.53 8.55
N ASP A 97 6.45 -9.83 9.37
CA ASP A 97 6.26 -9.86 10.83
C ASP A 97 5.81 -8.45 11.25
N PRO A 98 4.70 -8.29 11.99
CA PRO A 98 4.27 -6.99 12.53
C PRO A 98 5.37 -6.25 13.32
N GLY A 99 6.38 -6.96 13.81
CA GLY A 99 7.58 -6.45 14.46
C GLY A 99 8.82 -6.29 13.58
N ALA A 100 8.80 -6.71 12.30
CA ALA A 100 9.90 -6.51 11.36
C ALA A 100 10.05 -5.03 10.94
N GLU A 101 11.23 -4.71 10.41
CA GLU A 101 11.58 -3.40 9.85
C GLU A 101 10.72 -3.11 8.61
N ALA A 102 9.50 -2.61 8.82
CA ALA A 102 8.70 -2.02 7.76
C ALA A 102 9.39 -0.75 7.26
N TYR A 103 9.55 -0.62 5.94
CA TYR A 103 10.06 0.58 5.30
C TYR A 103 9.17 1.79 5.57
N PHE A 104 7.85 1.59 5.53
CA PHE A 104 6.88 2.59 5.97
C PHE A 104 5.56 1.94 6.41
N ARG A 105 4.67 2.75 6.98
CA ARG A 105 3.31 2.37 7.35
C ARG A 105 2.32 3.42 6.86
N ILE A 106 1.18 2.98 6.36
CA ILE A 106 0.03 3.85 6.11
C ILE A 106 -0.95 3.67 7.26
N LYS A 107 -1.29 4.76 7.95
CA LYS A 107 -2.19 4.74 9.10
C LYS A 107 -3.66 4.83 8.68
N SER A 108 -4.54 4.41 9.57
CA SER A 108 -6.01 4.47 9.41
C SER A 108 -6.56 5.88 9.15
N ASN A 109 -5.82 6.93 9.50
CA ASN A 109 -6.14 8.32 9.18
C ASN A 109 -5.62 8.79 7.80
N GLY A 110 -5.02 7.90 7.01
CA GLY A 110 -4.42 8.20 5.72
C GLY A 110 -3.07 8.90 5.78
N SER A 111 -2.41 9.00 6.94
CA SER A 111 -1.04 9.52 7.01
C SER A 111 -0.01 8.41 6.79
N LEU A 112 1.05 8.73 6.05
CA LEU A 112 2.23 7.88 5.93
C LEU A 112 3.18 8.11 7.11
N TRP A 113 3.83 7.04 7.57
CA TRP A 113 4.85 7.10 8.61
C TRP A 113 6.03 6.21 8.25
N GLU A 114 7.20 6.83 8.14
CA GLU A 114 8.48 6.14 8.00
C GLU A 114 9.16 6.04 9.37
N PRO A 115 9.61 4.85 9.79
CA PRO A 115 10.51 4.74 10.91
C PRO A 115 11.86 5.37 10.53
N LYS A 116 12.15 6.55 11.08
CA LYS A 116 13.48 7.15 10.97
C LYS A 116 14.51 6.25 11.64
N VAL A 117 15.43 5.69 10.87
CA VAL A 117 16.65 5.09 11.42
C VAL A 117 17.50 6.23 11.99
N ILE A 118 17.56 6.34 13.30
CA ILE A 118 18.45 7.28 13.99
C ILE A 118 19.79 6.55 14.14
N TRP A 119 20.81 7.00 13.39
CA TRP A 119 22.20 6.54 13.52
C TRP A 119 22.89 7.22 14.70
#